data_AF-Q988X9-F1
#
_entry.id   AF-Q988X9-F1
#
_cell.length_a   1.000
_cell.length_b   1.000
_cell.length_c   1.000
_cell.angle_alpha   90.00
_cell.angle_beta   90.00
_cell.angle_gamma   90.00
#
_symmetry.space_group_name_H-M   'P 1'
#
loop_
_entity.id
_entity.type
_entity.pdbx_description
1 polymer ?
#
loop_
_entity_poly.entity_id
_entity_poly.type
_entity_poly.pdbx_seq_one_letter_code
_entity_poly.pdbx_strand_id
1 'polypeptide(L)'
;MTEDANQDHCSPKDQGNPGKPGKKCEPLDPGPKAPSLPELPKWPEACCCPSKPPATGTCLDDLIDEQAKLVSEAEQAKAFKAELEDLLKKAKAAKLEYTNEKFKDFSERWEKEDALIVDLIHKLVCAVPCWWCLIECEVCPLLYAIRDTELRLDGDGALTDKVYSLRDLRYWQERNRDAKAAVFDRIKKVLAAWEKPATTIDKNLADNWKQIEEVRKIIATESARAVLLVFLKLVPMHLAIAPRGATSKIESEYLSFCGCDKGTPDDCCGPDVGVLSMRDRLIGPQPYIVPPDKFFDIICCLATERYLPAKNQLAAATSDLAATEAAIKRATTDLEQKKSSVEADYKANVSNPVDCDKYKRRDGGDCGCGPKTSSSQSSSGDLAVR
;
A
#
# COMPACT_ATOMS: atom_id res chain seq x y z
N MET A 1 11.49 15.65 27.84
CA MET A 1 11.25 14.37 27.14
C MET A 1 10.28 13.59 28.00
N THR A 2 8.99 13.81 27.77
CA THR A 2 7.90 13.09 28.42
C THR A 2 7.28 12.24 27.33
N GLU A 3 7.59 10.94 27.35
CA GLU A 3 6.93 9.90 26.54
C GLU A 3 5.52 9.66 27.11
N ASP A 4 4.65 10.66 26.96
CA ASP A 4 3.21 10.51 27.17
C ASP A 4 2.54 10.72 25.82
N ALA A 5 2.64 9.71 24.95
CA ALA A 5 1.87 9.67 23.73
C ALA A 5 1.31 8.26 23.54
N ASN A 6 -0.03 8.19 23.64
CA ASN A 6 -0.87 7.33 22.81
C ASN A 6 -1.19 5.90 23.31
N GLN A 7 -1.46 5.69 24.61
CA GLN A 7 -2.04 4.42 25.10
C GLN A 7 -3.60 4.38 25.15
N ASP A 8 -4.29 5.50 24.99
CA ASP A 8 -5.75 5.60 25.21
C ASP A 8 -6.67 5.33 23.99
N HIS A 9 -6.21 4.61 22.96
CA HIS A 9 -6.99 4.44 21.71
C HIS A 9 -7.44 3.02 21.35
N CYS A 10 -7.26 2.06 22.25
CA CYS A 10 -7.51 0.65 21.95
C CYS A 10 -8.66 0.05 22.76
N SER A 11 -9.90 0.48 22.52
CA SER A 11 -11.07 -0.28 22.99
C SER A 11 -11.25 -1.55 22.14
N PRO A 12 -11.48 -2.73 22.76
CA PRO A 12 -11.85 -3.93 22.04
C PRO A 12 -13.13 -3.69 21.21
N LYS A 13 -13.14 -4.17 19.96
CA LYS A 13 -14.37 -4.28 19.16
C LYS A 13 -14.56 -5.74 18.82
N ASP A 14 -15.82 -6.17 18.74
CA ASP A 14 -16.16 -7.53 18.31
C ASP A 14 -15.50 -7.83 16.95
N GLN A 15 -14.70 -8.90 16.91
CA GLN A 15 -14.33 -9.55 15.66
C GLN A 15 -15.60 -10.25 15.15
N GLY A 16 -16.43 -9.50 14.44
CA GLY A 16 -17.74 -9.94 13.98
C GLY A 16 -17.65 -11.05 12.92
N ASN A 17 -18.73 -11.84 12.86
CA ASN A 17 -18.98 -12.81 11.79
C ASN A 17 -18.79 -12.18 10.39
N PRO A 18 -18.40 -12.95 9.37
CA PRO A 18 -18.26 -12.45 8.00
C PRO A 18 -19.52 -11.72 7.54
N GLY A 19 -19.36 -10.53 6.97
CA GLY A 19 -20.45 -9.63 6.62
C GLY A 19 -21.47 -10.25 5.67
N LYS A 20 -22.73 -9.83 5.82
CA LYS A 20 -23.81 -10.19 4.88
C LYS A 20 -23.47 -9.65 3.47
N PRO A 21 -23.53 -10.47 2.41
CA PRO A 21 -23.35 -9.97 1.05
C PRO A 21 -24.52 -9.06 0.68
N GLY A 22 -24.25 -7.97 -0.02
CA GLY A 22 -25.31 -7.18 -0.64
C GLY A 22 -25.01 -5.73 -0.95
N LYS A 23 -23.87 -5.17 -0.51
CA LYS A 23 -23.47 -3.82 -0.94
C LYS A 23 -22.62 -3.93 -2.21
N LYS A 24 -22.87 -3.04 -3.18
CA LYS A 24 -21.93 -2.81 -4.27
C LYS A 24 -20.55 -2.53 -3.66
N CYS A 25 -19.52 -3.17 -4.19
CA CYS A 25 -18.15 -2.88 -3.80
C CYS A 25 -17.89 -1.38 -4.02
N GLU A 26 -17.42 -0.70 -2.97
CA GLU A 26 -16.91 0.66 -3.16
C GLU A 26 -15.68 0.59 -4.07
N PRO A 27 -15.51 1.54 -5.01
CA PRO A 27 -14.32 1.60 -5.84
C PRO A 27 -13.07 1.65 -4.96
N LEU A 28 -12.01 0.91 -5.35
CA LEU A 28 -10.74 1.02 -4.65
C LEU A 28 -10.25 2.47 -4.71
N ASP A 29 -9.86 3.01 -3.55
CA ASP A 29 -9.33 4.37 -3.46
C ASP A 29 -8.14 4.52 -4.43
N PRO A 30 -8.23 5.42 -5.43
CA PRO A 30 -7.09 5.69 -6.33
C PRO A 30 -5.88 6.22 -5.57
N GLY A 31 -6.03 6.69 -4.32
CA GLY A 31 -4.99 7.28 -3.52
C GLY A 31 -4.76 8.76 -3.88
N PRO A 32 -3.82 9.42 -3.19
CA PRO A 32 -3.50 10.81 -3.47
C PRO A 32 -2.85 10.94 -4.85
N LYS A 33 -3.10 12.08 -5.52
CA LYS A 33 -2.40 12.43 -6.76
C LYS A 33 -0.99 12.92 -6.43
N ALA A 34 -0.06 12.68 -7.35
CA ALA A 34 1.30 13.20 -7.23
C ALA A 34 1.30 14.73 -7.10
N PRO A 35 2.04 15.31 -6.12
CA PRO A 35 2.17 16.75 -6.03
C PRO A 35 2.96 17.33 -7.21
N SER A 36 2.61 18.55 -7.62
CA SER A 36 3.35 19.28 -8.63
C SER A 36 4.70 19.76 -8.09
N LEU A 37 5.73 19.76 -8.93
CA LEU A 37 7.00 20.41 -8.61
C LEU A 37 6.79 21.92 -8.44
N PRO A 38 7.50 22.58 -7.50
CA PRO A 38 7.43 24.02 -7.34
C PRO A 38 7.98 24.70 -8.59
N GLU A 39 7.36 25.82 -8.97
CA GLU A 39 7.92 26.69 -10.01
C GLU A 39 9.27 27.21 -9.55
N LEU A 40 10.29 27.09 -10.40
CA LEU A 40 11.60 27.64 -10.10
C LEU A 40 11.51 29.17 -10.04
N PRO A 41 12.15 29.83 -9.05
CA PRO A 41 12.21 31.28 -9.02
C PRO A 41 12.85 31.76 -10.33
N LYS A 42 12.22 32.76 -10.95
CA LYS A 42 12.81 33.44 -12.10
C LYS A 42 14.07 34.14 -11.62
N TRP A 43 15.22 33.70 -12.13
CA TRP A 43 16.48 34.38 -11.86
C TRP A 43 16.38 35.81 -12.37
N PRO A 44 16.72 36.84 -11.55
CA PRO A 44 16.70 38.22 -12.01
C PRO A 44 17.60 38.31 -13.25
N GLU A 45 17.06 38.87 -14.33
CA GLU A 45 17.85 39.13 -15.54
C GLU A 45 19.00 40.05 -15.17
N ALA A 46 20.21 39.49 -15.12
CA ALA A 46 21.37 40.21 -14.60
C ALA A 46 21.78 41.37 -15.52
N CYS A 47 21.36 41.38 -16.79
CA CYS A 47 21.68 42.41 -17.80
C CYS A 47 20.61 42.46 -18.91
N CYS A 48 20.56 43.54 -19.69
CA CYS A 48 19.80 43.64 -20.95
C CYS A 48 20.40 42.77 -22.06
N CYS A 49 20.43 41.45 -21.85
CA CYS A 49 20.99 40.51 -22.81
C CYS A 49 20.05 40.35 -24.02
N PRO A 50 20.60 40.25 -25.24
CA PRO A 50 19.79 39.88 -26.41
C PRO A 50 19.16 38.49 -26.19
N SER A 51 17.88 38.35 -26.55
CA SER A 51 17.13 37.10 -26.41
C SER A 51 17.79 35.99 -27.21
N LYS A 52 18.13 34.86 -26.57
CA LYS A 52 18.51 33.65 -27.31
C LYS A 52 17.28 33.10 -28.05
N PRO A 53 17.44 32.55 -29.26
CA PRO A 53 16.38 31.78 -29.90
C PRO A 53 15.96 30.63 -28.98
N PRO A 54 14.67 30.27 -28.94
CA PRO A 54 14.22 29.11 -28.18
C PRO A 54 14.92 27.85 -28.70
N ALA A 55 15.37 26.99 -27.79
CA ALA A 55 15.85 25.66 -28.16
C ALA A 55 14.68 24.90 -28.78
N THR A 56 14.76 24.60 -30.08
CA THR A 56 13.74 23.85 -30.80
C THR A 56 13.90 22.36 -30.57
N GLY A 57 12.81 21.70 -30.16
CA GLY A 57 12.50 20.33 -30.61
C GLY A 57 12.36 19.27 -29.51
N THR A 58 11.23 19.27 -28.79
CA THR A 58 10.78 18.08 -28.02
C THR A 58 9.65 17.30 -28.71
N CYS A 59 9.03 17.86 -29.76
CA CYS A 59 7.86 17.29 -30.42
C CYS A 59 8.00 15.80 -30.82
N LEU A 60 9.15 15.40 -31.37
CA LEU A 60 9.39 14.01 -31.76
C LEU A 60 9.64 13.10 -30.55
N ASP A 61 10.32 13.60 -29.51
CA ASP A 61 10.52 12.87 -28.27
C ASP A 61 9.19 12.66 -27.54
N ASP A 62 8.31 13.67 -27.54
CA ASP A 62 6.97 13.59 -26.95
C ASP A 62 6.11 12.53 -27.67
N LEU A 63 6.16 12.46 -29.01
CA LEU A 63 5.48 11.43 -29.80
C LEU A 63 6.07 10.02 -29.59
N ILE A 64 7.39 9.90 -29.44
CA ILE A 64 8.05 8.61 -29.13
C ILE A 64 7.62 8.13 -27.75
N ASP A 65 7.61 9.03 -26.75
CA ASP A 65 7.16 8.74 -25.39
C ASP A 65 5.68 8.29 -25.40
N GLU A 66 4.82 8.94 -26.20
CA GLU A 66 3.40 8.57 -26.35
C GLU A 66 3.23 7.17 -26.99
N GLN A 67 3.96 6.86 -28.06
CA GLN A 67 3.91 5.54 -28.70
C GLN A 67 4.45 4.43 -27.79
N ALA A 68 5.54 4.69 -27.06
CA ALA A 68 6.09 3.74 -26.09
C ALA A 68 5.07 3.40 -24.99
N LYS A 69 4.29 4.40 -24.54
CA LYS A 69 3.20 4.20 -23.59
C LYS A 69 2.11 3.27 -24.15
N LEU A 70 1.64 3.52 -25.38
CA LEU A 70 0.62 2.69 -26.02
C LEU A 70 1.04 1.23 -26.21
N VAL A 71 2.31 0.99 -26.59
CA VAL A 71 2.86 -0.37 -26.72
C VAL A 71 2.89 -1.06 -25.35
N SER A 72 3.33 -0.37 -24.30
CA SER A 72 3.37 -0.91 -22.94
C SER A 72 1.97 -1.28 -22.44
N GLU A 73 0.97 -0.41 -22.64
CA GLU A 73 -0.43 -0.70 -22.29
C GLU A 73 -0.96 -1.95 -23.01
N ALA A 74 -0.64 -2.12 -24.30
CA ALA A 74 -1.04 -3.29 -25.08
C ALA A 74 -0.39 -4.59 -24.59
N GLU A 75 0.90 -4.56 -24.20
CA GLU A 75 1.59 -5.71 -23.62
C GLU A 75 1.02 -6.10 -22.26
N GLN A 76 0.72 -5.13 -21.40
CA GLN A 76 0.08 -5.36 -20.11
C GLN A 76 -1.32 -5.99 -20.28
N ALA A 77 -2.11 -5.51 -21.25
CA ALA A 77 -3.42 -6.07 -21.54
C ALA A 77 -3.33 -7.54 -22.01
N LYS A 78 -2.35 -7.89 -22.83
CA LYS A 78 -2.09 -9.29 -23.26
C LYS A 78 -1.72 -10.18 -22.08
N ALA A 79 -0.80 -9.73 -21.23
CA ALA A 79 -0.40 -10.48 -20.03
C ALA A 79 -1.59 -10.68 -19.07
N PHE A 80 -2.41 -9.65 -18.88
CA PHE A 80 -3.60 -9.74 -18.03
C PHE A 80 -4.66 -10.69 -18.59
N LYS A 81 -4.89 -10.70 -19.91
CA LYS A 81 -5.77 -11.70 -20.54
C LYS A 81 -5.31 -13.12 -20.21
N ALA A 82 -4.02 -13.41 -20.35
CA ALA A 82 -3.47 -14.73 -20.05
C ALA A 82 -3.66 -15.11 -18.56
N GLU A 83 -3.48 -14.17 -17.63
CA GLU A 83 -3.76 -14.38 -16.21
C GLU A 83 -5.25 -14.68 -15.94
N LEU A 84 -6.17 -13.96 -16.59
CA LEU A 84 -7.61 -14.24 -16.46
C LEU A 84 -7.99 -15.61 -17.04
N GLU A 85 -7.37 -16.03 -18.14
CA GLU A 85 -7.57 -17.37 -18.71
C GLU A 85 -7.06 -18.47 -17.75
N ASP A 86 -5.91 -18.26 -17.10
CA ASP A 86 -5.40 -19.16 -16.06
C ASP A 86 -6.32 -19.20 -14.83
N LEU A 87 -6.76 -18.03 -14.33
CA LEU A 87 -7.69 -17.93 -13.20
C LEU A 87 -9.01 -18.63 -13.53
N LEU A 88 -9.55 -18.44 -14.74
CA LEU A 88 -10.77 -19.11 -15.19
C LEU A 88 -10.58 -20.63 -15.24
N LYS A 89 -9.44 -21.11 -15.75
CA LYS A 89 -9.12 -22.54 -15.79
C LYS A 89 -9.08 -23.13 -14.38
N LYS A 90 -8.40 -22.47 -13.43
CA LYS A 90 -8.34 -22.88 -12.02
C LYS A 90 -9.70 -22.84 -11.35
N ALA A 91 -10.49 -21.78 -11.54
CA ALA A 91 -11.84 -21.67 -11.00
C ALA A 91 -12.76 -22.77 -11.52
N LYS A 92 -12.67 -23.13 -12.81
CA LYS A 92 -13.42 -24.27 -13.37
C LYS A 92 -13.02 -25.59 -12.71
N ALA A 93 -11.73 -25.84 -12.51
CA ALA A 93 -11.26 -27.03 -11.81
C ALA A 93 -11.74 -27.06 -10.34
N ALA A 94 -11.59 -25.95 -9.63
CA ALA A 94 -12.05 -25.79 -8.25
C ALA A 94 -13.55 -26.05 -8.09
N LYS A 95 -14.40 -25.56 -9.01
CA LYS A 95 -15.84 -25.84 -8.99
C LYS A 95 -16.15 -27.32 -9.17
N LEU A 96 -15.40 -28.03 -10.00
CA LEU A 96 -15.61 -29.47 -10.18
C LEU A 96 -15.25 -30.27 -8.92
N GLU A 97 -14.22 -29.83 -8.19
CA GLU A 97 -13.80 -30.45 -6.93
C GLU A 97 -14.72 -30.08 -5.76
N TYR A 98 -15.23 -28.85 -5.73
CA TYR A 98 -16.07 -28.33 -4.64
C TYR A 98 -17.56 -28.64 -4.88
N THR A 99 -17.94 -29.90 -4.62
CA THR A 99 -19.29 -30.41 -4.84
C THR A 99 -20.26 -30.10 -3.70
N ASN A 100 -21.56 -30.33 -3.93
CA ASN A 100 -22.58 -30.25 -2.87
C ASN A 100 -22.32 -31.25 -1.73
N GLU A 101 -21.73 -32.40 -2.02
CA GLU A 101 -21.35 -33.40 -1.00
C GLU A 101 -20.22 -32.86 -0.11
N LYS A 102 -19.19 -32.25 -0.72
CA LYS A 102 -18.11 -31.59 0.02
C LYS A 102 -18.62 -30.43 0.87
N PHE A 103 -19.52 -29.60 0.32
CA PHE A 103 -20.14 -28.52 1.09
C PHE A 103 -20.87 -29.04 2.34
N LYS A 104 -21.66 -30.10 2.22
CA LYS A 104 -22.36 -30.73 3.35
C LYS A 104 -21.39 -31.32 4.38
N ASP A 105 -20.42 -32.13 3.92
CA ASP A 105 -19.39 -32.72 4.79
C ASP A 105 -18.62 -31.66 5.58
N PHE A 106 -18.17 -30.60 4.91
CA PHE A 106 -17.45 -29.51 5.57
C PHE A 106 -18.31 -28.76 6.58
N SER A 107 -19.58 -28.50 6.25
CA SER A 107 -20.50 -27.81 7.16
C SER A 107 -20.74 -28.64 8.42
N GLU A 108 -21.00 -29.95 8.28
CA GLU A 108 -21.22 -30.86 9.41
C GLU A 108 -19.98 -31.02 10.29
N ARG A 109 -18.80 -31.15 9.68
CA ARG A 109 -17.52 -31.21 10.41
C ARG A 109 -17.23 -29.90 11.14
N TRP A 110 -17.44 -28.77 10.49
CA TRP A 110 -17.27 -27.46 11.12
C TRP A 110 -18.20 -27.29 12.32
N GLU A 111 -19.49 -27.61 12.20
CA GLU A 111 -20.44 -27.51 13.33
C GLU A 111 -20.05 -28.43 14.50
N LYS A 112 -19.52 -29.61 14.19
CA LYS A 112 -18.99 -30.53 15.21
C LYS A 112 -17.75 -29.96 15.88
N GLU A 113 -16.79 -29.45 15.12
CA GLU A 113 -15.58 -28.80 15.64
C GLU A 113 -15.95 -27.59 16.50
N ASP A 114 -16.92 -26.77 16.08
CA ASP A 114 -17.40 -25.59 16.81
C ASP A 114 -17.87 -25.95 18.22
N ALA A 115 -18.70 -27.00 18.36
CA ALA A 115 -19.16 -27.49 19.65
C ALA A 115 -18.01 -28.04 20.52
N LEU A 116 -17.03 -28.71 19.92
CA LEU A 116 -15.87 -29.23 20.64
C LEU A 116 -14.92 -28.12 21.09
N ILE A 117 -14.78 -27.06 20.31
CA ILE A 117 -13.98 -25.88 20.66
C ILE A 117 -14.62 -25.15 21.84
N VAL A 118 -15.94 -24.99 21.88
CA VAL A 118 -16.64 -24.39 23.04
C VAL A 118 -16.40 -25.21 24.32
N ASP A 119 -16.58 -26.53 24.28
CA ASP A 119 -16.27 -27.40 25.42
C ASP A 119 -14.80 -27.29 25.86
N LEU A 120 -13.89 -27.19 24.90
CA LEU A 120 -12.47 -27.03 25.14
C LEU A 120 -12.14 -25.69 25.80
N ILE A 121 -12.73 -24.59 25.33
CA ILE A 121 -12.60 -23.25 25.92
C ILE A 121 -13.09 -23.28 27.37
N HIS A 122 -14.30 -23.81 27.65
CA HIS A 122 -14.83 -23.88 29.01
C HIS A 122 -13.91 -24.67 29.97
N LYS A 123 -13.35 -25.79 29.52
CA LYS A 123 -12.36 -26.54 30.31
C LYS A 123 -11.08 -25.75 30.53
N LEU A 124 -10.63 -25.02 29.52
CA LEU A 124 -9.38 -24.27 29.55
C LEU A 124 -9.47 -23.08 30.49
N VAL A 125 -10.56 -22.32 30.44
CA VAL A 125 -10.76 -21.16 31.33
C VAL A 125 -10.98 -21.60 32.78
N CYS A 126 -11.55 -22.79 33.02
CA CYS A 126 -11.58 -23.40 34.35
C CYS A 126 -10.18 -23.79 34.85
N ALA A 127 -9.36 -24.39 33.98
CA ALA A 127 -7.99 -24.79 34.31
C ALA A 127 -7.05 -23.59 34.48
N VAL A 128 -7.30 -22.50 33.76
CA VAL A 128 -6.52 -21.26 33.75
C VAL A 128 -7.46 -20.07 33.91
N PRO A 129 -7.90 -19.74 35.14
CA PRO A 129 -8.82 -18.62 35.36
C PRO A 129 -8.26 -17.26 34.91
N CYS A 130 -6.94 -17.12 34.85
CA CYS A 130 -6.24 -15.92 34.37
C CYS A 130 -5.90 -15.94 32.88
N TRP A 131 -6.52 -16.81 32.05
CA TRP A 131 -6.23 -16.95 30.62
C TRP A 131 -6.25 -15.60 29.88
N TRP A 132 -7.22 -14.73 30.20
CA TRP A 132 -7.36 -13.41 29.61
C TRP A 132 -6.12 -12.56 29.90
N CYS A 133 -5.70 -12.51 31.16
CA CYS A 133 -4.51 -11.78 31.57
C CYS A 133 -3.25 -12.32 30.91
N LEU A 134 -3.14 -13.64 30.70
CA LEU A 134 -2.01 -14.21 29.95
C LEU A 134 -1.98 -13.70 28.51
N ILE A 135 -3.14 -13.62 27.84
CA ILE A 135 -3.20 -13.09 26.48
C ILE A 135 -2.86 -11.60 26.46
N GLU A 136 -3.55 -10.80 27.27
CA GLU A 136 -3.37 -9.34 27.31
C GLU A 136 -1.97 -8.91 27.75
N CYS A 137 -1.38 -9.57 28.75
CA CYS A 137 -0.10 -9.16 29.32
C CYS A 137 1.12 -9.80 28.63
N GLU A 138 0.99 -10.98 28.03
CA GLU A 138 2.14 -11.69 27.44
C GLU A 138 2.07 -11.77 25.91
N VAL A 139 0.88 -11.98 25.33
CA VAL A 139 0.74 -12.18 23.89
C VAL A 139 0.50 -10.86 23.15
N CYS A 140 -0.41 -10.03 23.63
CA CYS A 140 -0.73 -8.77 22.96
C CYS A 140 0.49 -7.85 22.80
N PRO A 141 1.40 -7.69 23.78
CA PRO A 141 2.62 -6.89 23.61
C PRO A 141 3.53 -7.41 22.50
N LEU A 142 3.58 -8.73 22.27
CA LEU A 142 4.33 -9.29 21.15
C LEU A 142 3.70 -8.92 19.80
N LEU A 143 2.36 -8.98 19.70
CA LEU A 143 1.65 -8.54 18.50
C LEU A 143 1.82 -7.04 18.25
N TYR A 144 1.79 -6.23 19.31
CA TYR A 144 2.01 -4.79 19.23
C TYR A 144 3.44 -4.45 18.82
N ALA A 145 4.44 -5.17 19.33
CA ALA A 145 5.83 -4.96 18.92
C ALA A 145 6.05 -5.25 17.42
N ILE A 146 5.35 -6.25 16.86
CA ILE A 146 5.36 -6.50 15.42
C ILE A 146 4.73 -5.30 14.70
N ARG A 147 3.56 -4.84 15.14
CA ARG A 147 2.87 -3.69 14.53
C ARG A 147 3.69 -2.40 14.59
N ASP A 148 4.35 -2.13 15.72
CA ASP A 148 5.23 -0.98 15.89
C ASP A 148 6.43 -1.06 14.93
N THR A 149 6.95 -2.26 14.71
CA THR A 149 8.05 -2.48 13.75
C THR A 149 7.59 -2.23 12.32
N GLU A 150 6.39 -2.70 11.94
CA GLU A 150 5.79 -2.37 10.63
C GLU A 150 5.63 -0.85 10.47
N LEU A 151 5.07 -0.17 11.48
CA LEU A 151 4.89 1.29 11.44
C LEU A 151 6.21 2.06 11.37
N ARG A 152 7.29 1.54 11.96
CA ARG A 152 8.62 2.15 11.84
C ARG A 152 9.22 1.98 10.45
N LEU A 153 8.92 0.88 9.77
CA LEU A 153 9.42 0.60 8.42
C LEU A 153 8.61 1.34 7.35
N ASP A 154 7.29 1.24 7.42
CA ASP A 154 6.39 1.66 6.35
C ASP A 154 5.66 2.98 6.65
N GLY A 155 5.75 3.46 7.90
CA GLY A 155 4.95 4.58 8.39
C GLY A 155 3.48 4.22 8.53
N ASP A 156 2.63 5.25 8.58
CA ASP A 156 1.17 5.13 8.50
C ASP A 156 0.65 4.95 7.05
N GLY A 157 1.57 4.89 6.07
CA GLY A 157 1.25 4.83 4.65
C GLY A 157 0.87 6.18 4.03
N ALA A 158 0.84 7.27 4.80
CA ALA A 158 0.51 8.59 4.27
C ALA A 158 1.62 9.11 3.35
N LEU A 159 1.22 9.58 2.17
CA LEU A 159 2.10 10.24 1.22
C LEU A 159 2.07 11.75 1.46
N THR A 160 3.24 12.39 1.40
CA THR A 160 3.38 13.85 1.54
C THR A 160 2.64 14.58 0.42
N ASP A 161 2.11 15.76 0.73
CA ASP A 161 1.45 16.68 -0.21
C ASP A 161 2.43 17.58 -0.96
N LYS A 162 3.73 17.48 -0.64
CA LYS A 162 4.80 18.33 -1.20
C LYS A 162 6.00 17.52 -1.66
N VAL A 163 6.55 17.93 -2.80
CA VAL A 163 7.86 17.50 -3.32
C VAL A 163 8.63 18.75 -3.78
N TYR A 164 9.96 18.77 -3.65
CA TYR A 164 10.77 19.96 -3.98
C TYR A 164 11.71 19.74 -5.17
N SER A 165 11.84 18.51 -5.65
CA SER A 165 12.73 18.16 -6.75
C SER A 165 12.22 16.95 -7.53
N LEU A 166 12.74 16.73 -8.75
CA LEU A 166 12.46 15.50 -9.50
C LEU A 166 12.84 14.24 -8.70
N ARG A 167 13.87 14.31 -7.85
CA ARG A 167 14.29 13.18 -7.02
C ARG A 167 13.30 12.93 -5.88
N ASP A 168 12.78 13.98 -5.25
CA ASP A 168 11.73 13.88 -4.24
C ASP A 168 10.46 13.28 -4.85
N LEU A 169 10.10 13.72 -6.06
CA LEU A 169 8.97 13.17 -6.81
C LEU A 169 9.17 11.67 -7.10
N ARG A 170 10.39 11.24 -7.46
CA ARG A 170 10.70 9.81 -7.64
C ARG A 170 10.44 9.02 -6.36
N TYR A 171 10.94 9.49 -5.21
CA TYR A 171 10.70 8.82 -3.93
C TYR A 171 9.22 8.77 -3.56
N TRP A 172 8.47 9.84 -3.86
CA TRP A 172 7.02 9.86 -3.69
C TRP A 172 6.34 8.78 -4.56
N GLN A 173 6.69 8.71 -5.85
CA GLN A 173 6.14 7.73 -6.80
C GLN A 173 6.48 6.29 -6.39
N GLU A 174 7.68 6.06 -5.90
CA GLU A 174 8.14 4.78 -5.36
C GLU A 174 7.27 4.32 -4.18
N ARG A 175 7.07 5.19 -3.17
CA ARG A 175 6.19 4.87 -2.04
C ARG A 175 4.74 4.64 -2.47
N ASN A 176 4.23 5.41 -3.44
CA ASN A 176 2.89 5.20 -4.00
C ASN A 176 2.77 3.83 -4.68
N ARG A 177 3.76 3.47 -5.53
CA ARG A 177 3.86 2.17 -6.19
C ARG A 177 3.91 1.02 -5.18
N ASP A 178 4.68 1.15 -4.10
CA ASP A 178 4.77 0.14 -3.03
C ASP A 178 3.44 -0.02 -2.29
N ALA A 179 2.76 1.08 -1.96
CA ALA A 179 1.43 1.02 -1.33
C ALA A 179 0.41 0.31 -2.23
N LYS A 180 0.40 0.59 -3.54
CA LYS A 180 -0.47 -0.11 -4.50
C LYS A 180 -0.07 -1.58 -4.68
N ALA A 181 1.22 -1.90 -4.65
CA ALA A 181 1.71 -3.27 -4.70
C ALA A 181 1.22 -4.08 -3.49
N ALA A 182 1.30 -3.50 -2.28
CA ALA A 182 0.81 -4.14 -1.07
C ALA A 182 -0.70 -4.45 -1.13
N VAL A 183 -1.52 -3.54 -1.67
CA VAL A 183 -2.96 -3.78 -1.91
C VAL A 183 -3.16 -4.93 -2.90
N PHE A 184 -2.49 -4.87 -4.06
CA PHE A 184 -2.57 -5.89 -5.08
C PHE A 184 -2.16 -7.28 -4.56
N ASP A 185 -1.07 -7.36 -3.81
CA ASP A 185 -0.56 -8.62 -3.25
C ASP A 185 -1.51 -9.21 -2.20
N ARG A 186 -2.18 -8.39 -1.39
CA ARG A 186 -3.22 -8.88 -0.48
C ARG A 186 -4.38 -9.51 -1.23
N ILE A 187 -4.93 -8.80 -2.22
CA ILE A 187 -6.03 -9.33 -3.06
C ILE A 187 -5.60 -10.60 -3.79
N LYS A 188 -4.37 -10.63 -4.31
CA LYS A 188 -3.80 -11.81 -4.98
C LYS A 188 -3.67 -13.01 -4.04
N LYS A 189 -3.26 -12.81 -2.79
CA LYS A 189 -3.21 -13.89 -1.78
C LYS A 189 -4.60 -14.43 -1.46
N VAL A 190 -5.61 -13.56 -1.38
CA VAL A 190 -7.01 -14.00 -1.19
C VAL A 190 -7.48 -14.83 -2.39
N LEU A 191 -7.26 -14.36 -3.62
CA LEU A 191 -7.59 -15.14 -4.81
C LEU A 191 -6.88 -16.50 -4.83
N ALA A 192 -5.60 -16.55 -4.48
CA ALA A 192 -4.83 -17.79 -4.39
C ALA A 192 -5.43 -18.78 -3.38
N ALA A 193 -5.88 -18.29 -2.22
CA ALA A 193 -6.57 -19.12 -1.22
C ALA A 193 -7.88 -19.74 -1.77
N TRP A 194 -8.54 -19.02 -2.68
CA TRP A 194 -9.77 -19.44 -3.36
C TRP A 194 -9.55 -20.23 -4.67
N GLU A 195 -8.30 -20.47 -5.09
CA GLU A 195 -8.01 -21.31 -6.27
C GLU A 195 -8.28 -22.81 -6.00
N LYS A 196 -8.23 -23.25 -4.74
CA LYS A 196 -8.42 -24.66 -4.33
C LYS A 196 -9.21 -24.77 -3.02
N PRO A 197 -10.43 -24.21 -2.95
CA PRO A 197 -11.16 -24.07 -1.69
C PRO A 197 -11.44 -25.42 -1.04
N ALA A 198 -11.78 -26.45 -1.83
CA ALA A 198 -12.07 -27.78 -1.33
C ALA A 198 -10.89 -28.39 -0.56
N THR A 199 -9.69 -28.33 -1.15
CA THR A 199 -8.47 -28.88 -0.55
C THR A 199 -8.06 -28.08 0.69
N THR A 200 -8.12 -26.75 0.61
CA THR A 200 -7.73 -25.88 1.72
C THR A 200 -8.67 -26.02 2.92
N ILE A 201 -9.99 -26.02 2.71
CA ILE A 201 -10.98 -26.19 3.79
C ILE A 201 -10.83 -27.56 4.44
N ASP A 202 -10.71 -28.63 3.64
CA ASP A 202 -10.56 -30.00 4.16
C ASP A 202 -9.32 -30.14 5.06
N LYS A 203 -8.21 -29.54 4.61
CA LYS A 203 -6.97 -29.47 5.39
C LYS A 203 -7.16 -28.68 6.69
N ASN A 204 -7.80 -27.51 6.64
CA ASN A 204 -7.99 -26.67 7.82
C ASN A 204 -8.87 -27.37 8.86
N LEU A 205 -9.96 -28.02 8.45
CA LEU A 205 -10.79 -28.85 9.34
C LEU A 205 -9.96 -29.99 9.95
N ALA A 206 -9.17 -30.71 9.15
CA ALA A 206 -8.32 -31.78 9.65
C ALA A 206 -7.25 -31.27 10.65
N ASP A 207 -6.67 -30.11 10.41
CA ASP A 207 -5.67 -29.48 11.28
C ASP A 207 -6.31 -28.88 12.55
N ASN A 208 -7.54 -28.37 12.48
CA ASN A 208 -8.33 -27.97 13.64
C ASN A 208 -8.64 -29.18 14.53
N TRP A 209 -9.09 -30.29 13.94
CA TRP A 209 -9.34 -31.53 14.67
C TRP A 209 -8.08 -32.03 15.42
N LYS A 210 -6.92 -32.03 14.75
CA LYS A 210 -5.64 -32.39 15.41
C LYS A 210 -5.32 -31.46 16.57
N GLN A 211 -5.54 -30.16 16.42
CA GLN A 211 -5.30 -29.18 17.47
C GLN A 211 -6.25 -29.37 18.66
N ILE A 212 -7.53 -29.66 18.43
CA ILE A 212 -8.48 -30.01 19.50
C ILE A 212 -7.95 -31.20 20.31
N GLU A 213 -7.50 -32.26 19.64
CA GLU A 213 -6.94 -33.45 20.29
C GLU A 213 -5.61 -33.19 21.01
N GLU A 214 -4.76 -32.30 20.48
CA GLU A 214 -3.53 -31.86 21.14
C GLU A 214 -3.84 -31.09 22.43
N VAL A 215 -4.70 -30.07 22.35
CA VAL A 215 -5.05 -29.24 23.51
C VAL A 215 -5.67 -30.08 24.61
N ARG A 216 -6.58 -31.02 24.28
CA ARG A 216 -7.17 -31.95 25.26
C ARG A 216 -6.14 -32.70 26.09
N LYS A 217 -5.00 -33.06 25.51
CA LYS A 217 -3.93 -33.80 26.19
C LYS A 217 -3.11 -32.90 27.11
N ILE A 218 -2.89 -31.65 26.70
CA ILE A 218 -1.97 -30.74 27.39
C ILE A 218 -2.65 -29.76 28.34
N ILE A 219 -3.99 -29.65 28.32
CA ILE A 219 -4.75 -28.65 29.08
C ILE A 219 -4.45 -28.68 30.59
N ALA A 220 -4.16 -29.85 31.15
CA ALA A 220 -3.86 -30.03 32.56
C ALA A 220 -2.36 -29.90 32.90
N THR A 221 -1.46 -30.07 31.92
CA THR A 221 -0.01 -30.17 32.16
C THR A 221 0.79 -29.00 31.58
N GLU A 222 0.32 -28.38 30.51
CA GLU A 222 0.95 -27.24 29.80
C GLU A 222 -0.11 -26.17 29.49
N SER A 223 -0.87 -25.74 30.51
CA SER A 223 -2.06 -24.93 30.31
C SER A 223 -1.79 -23.56 29.67
N ALA A 224 -0.61 -22.96 29.88
CA ALA A 224 -0.21 -21.72 29.19
C ALA A 224 -0.05 -21.92 27.67
N ARG A 225 0.53 -23.05 27.25
CA ARG A 225 0.62 -23.41 25.83
C ARG A 225 -0.76 -23.70 25.25
N ALA A 226 -1.64 -24.33 26.02
CA ALA A 226 -3.03 -24.57 25.63
C ALA A 226 -3.78 -23.25 25.34
N VAL A 227 -3.59 -22.22 26.17
CA VAL A 227 -4.12 -20.86 25.93
C VAL A 227 -3.66 -20.32 24.58
N LEU A 228 -2.36 -20.35 24.30
CA LEU A 228 -1.83 -19.87 23.01
C LEU A 228 -2.45 -20.64 21.83
N LEU A 229 -2.45 -21.97 21.88
CA LEU A 229 -2.97 -22.80 20.79
C LEU A 229 -4.45 -22.57 20.53
N VAL A 230 -5.27 -22.46 21.58
CA VAL A 230 -6.71 -22.24 21.42
C VAL A 230 -6.97 -20.85 20.84
N PHE A 231 -6.47 -19.80 21.48
CA PHE A 231 -6.90 -18.43 21.19
C PHE A 231 -6.17 -17.76 20.02
N LEU A 232 -4.94 -18.18 19.69
CA LEU A 232 -4.13 -17.57 18.63
C LEU A 232 -4.06 -18.42 17.36
N LYS A 233 -4.51 -19.67 17.41
CA LYS A 233 -4.42 -20.59 16.26
C LYS A 233 -5.73 -21.31 15.95
N LEU A 234 -6.26 -22.09 16.88
CA LEU A 234 -7.45 -22.92 16.65
C LEU A 234 -8.69 -22.07 16.42
N VAL A 235 -9.01 -21.14 17.31
CA VAL A 235 -10.19 -20.28 17.20
C VAL A 235 -10.13 -19.39 15.96
N PRO A 236 -9.04 -18.63 15.68
CA PRO A 236 -8.95 -17.84 14.46
C PRO A 236 -9.09 -18.68 13.18
N MET A 237 -8.42 -19.83 13.09
CA MET A 237 -8.51 -20.71 11.90
C MET A 237 -9.92 -21.28 11.71
N HIS A 238 -10.57 -21.72 12.81
CA HIS A 238 -11.93 -22.25 12.79
C HIS A 238 -12.96 -21.20 12.32
N LEU A 239 -12.82 -19.96 12.79
CA LEU A 239 -13.68 -18.86 12.38
C LEU A 239 -13.41 -18.43 10.92
N ALA A 240 -12.15 -18.44 10.49
CA ALA A 240 -11.77 -18.05 9.13
C ALA A 240 -12.35 -18.96 8.03
N ILE A 241 -12.70 -20.21 8.36
CA ILE A 241 -13.33 -21.15 7.42
C ILE A 241 -14.85 -21.30 7.60
N ALA A 242 -15.46 -20.54 8.52
CA ALA A 242 -16.84 -20.73 8.93
C ALA A 242 -17.85 -20.64 7.77
N PRO A 243 -18.92 -21.46 7.76
CA PRO A 243 -19.97 -21.34 6.76
C PRO A 243 -20.58 -19.94 6.75
N ARG A 244 -20.76 -19.38 5.56
CA ARG A 244 -21.27 -18.01 5.44
C ARG A 244 -22.67 -17.89 6.05
N GLY A 245 -22.83 -16.95 6.99
CA GLY A 245 -24.09 -16.72 7.69
C GLY A 245 -24.35 -17.67 8.86
N ALA A 246 -23.46 -18.65 9.11
CA ALA A 246 -23.45 -19.37 10.37
C ALA A 246 -22.99 -18.45 11.50
N THR A 247 -23.53 -18.68 12.68
CA THR A 247 -23.07 -18.03 13.91
C THR A 247 -22.31 -19.09 14.70
N SER A 248 -21.04 -18.84 15.02
CA SER A 248 -20.29 -19.72 15.92
C SER A 248 -20.93 -19.72 17.31
N LYS A 249 -20.84 -20.85 18.01
CA LYS A 249 -21.25 -20.96 19.42
C LYS A 249 -20.20 -20.42 20.39
N ILE A 250 -19.02 -20.04 19.89
CA ILE A 250 -17.97 -19.41 20.68
C ILE A 250 -18.45 -18.00 21.07
N GLU A 251 -18.52 -17.74 22.37
CA GLU A 251 -18.98 -16.45 22.89
C GLU A 251 -18.01 -15.33 22.53
N SER A 252 -18.52 -14.12 22.29
CA SER A 252 -17.71 -12.99 21.78
C SER A 252 -16.61 -12.56 22.75
N GLU A 253 -16.79 -12.78 24.06
CA GLU A 253 -15.76 -12.54 25.07
C GLU A 253 -14.48 -13.33 24.81
N TYR A 254 -14.56 -14.49 24.15
CA TYR A 254 -13.41 -15.32 23.77
C TYR A 254 -12.73 -14.87 22.47
N LEU A 255 -13.23 -13.80 21.84
CA LEU A 255 -12.74 -13.27 20.57
C LEU A 255 -12.18 -11.85 20.72
N SER A 256 -12.60 -11.13 21.78
CA SER A 256 -12.44 -9.68 21.91
C SER A 256 -11.25 -9.23 22.76
N PHE A 257 -10.05 -9.75 22.54
CA PHE A 257 -8.82 -9.33 23.23
C PHE A 257 -7.81 -8.67 22.27
N CYS A 258 -6.74 -8.12 22.82
CA CYS A 258 -5.76 -7.28 22.15
C CYS A 258 -6.41 -6.07 21.47
N GLY A 259 -6.78 -5.04 22.23
CA GLY A 259 -7.56 -3.89 21.73
C GLY A 259 -6.98 -3.13 20.52
N CYS A 260 -5.67 -3.25 20.24
CA CYS A 260 -5.03 -2.67 19.05
C CYS A 260 -4.93 -3.63 17.85
N ASP A 261 -5.40 -4.87 18.00
CA ASP A 261 -5.46 -5.89 16.95
C ASP A 261 -6.66 -5.66 16.02
N LYS A 262 -6.58 -4.59 15.22
CA LYS A 262 -7.67 -4.17 14.34
C LYS A 262 -7.25 -4.25 12.88
N GLY A 263 -8.08 -4.91 12.08
CA GLY A 263 -8.04 -4.83 10.63
C GLY A 263 -8.90 -3.70 10.08
N THR A 264 -8.74 -3.42 8.78
CA THR A 264 -9.68 -2.64 7.98
C THR A 264 -10.29 -3.56 6.93
N PRO A 265 -11.34 -4.33 7.30
CA PRO A 265 -11.89 -5.34 6.42
C PRO A 265 -12.51 -4.72 5.16
N ASP A 266 -12.31 -5.40 4.03
CA ASP A 266 -12.95 -5.14 2.74
C ASP A 266 -13.52 -6.47 2.23
N ASP A 267 -14.72 -6.80 2.70
CA ASP A 267 -15.41 -8.07 2.45
C ASP A 267 -16.57 -7.93 1.45
N CYS A 268 -16.53 -6.93 0.57
CA CYS A 268 -17.64 -6.63 -0.33
C CYS A 268 -17.99 -7.80 -1.27
N CYS A 269 -16.99 -8.59 -1.69
CA CYS A 269 -17.17 -9.81 -2.48
C CYS A 269 -17.38 -11.06 -1.62
N GLY A 270 -17.41 -10.92 -0.31
CA GLY A 270 -17.45 -11.98 0.67
C GLY A 270 -16.10 -12.24 1.36
N PRO A 271 -15.04 -12.64 0.62
CA PRO A 271 -13.71 -12.74 1.21
C PRO A 271 -13.13 -11.36 1.54
N ASP A 272 -12.54 -11.24 2.74
CA ASP A 272 -11.87 -10.02 3.17
C ASP A 272 -10.54 -9.84 2.41
N VAL A 273 -10.44 -8.78 1.61
CA VAL A 273 -9.22 -8.36 0.90
C VAL A 273 -8.53 -7.14 1.55
N GLY A 274 -9.07 -6.69 2.67
CA GLY A 274 -8.62 -5.55 3.43
C GLY A 274 -7.31 -5.78 4.17
N VAL A 275 -7.01 -4.90 5.11
CA VAL A 275 -5.88 -5.11 6.02
C VAL A 275 -6.35 -6.03 7.13
N LEU A 276 -5.85 -7.26 7.15
CA LEU A 276 -6.15 -8.23 8.21
C LEU A 276 -5.65 -7.74 9.58
N SER A 277 -6.35 -8.14 10.63
CA SER A 277 -5.86 -8.04 12.00
C SER A 277 -4.53 -8.80 12.14
N MET A 278 -3.69 -8.45 13.11
CA MET A 278 -2.44 -9.17 13.40
C MET A 278 -2.70 -10.65 13.65
N ARG A 279 -3.77 -11.02 14.37
CA ARG A 279 -4.14 -12.42 14.56
C ARG A 279 -4.51 -13.11 13.25
N ASP A 280 -5.32 -12.48 12.42
CA ASP A 280 -5.71 -13.06 11.13
C ASP A 280 -4.52 -13.14 10.16
N ARG A 281 -3.52 -12.26 10.27
CA ARG A 281 -2.28 -12.36 9.50
C ARG A 281 -1.45 -13.59 9.85
N LEU A 282 -1.51 -14.08 11.10
CA LEU A 282 -0.79 -15.29 11.51
C LEU A 282 -1.29 -16.54 10.78
N ILE A 283 -2.60 -16.60 10.50
CA ILE A 283 -3.21 -17.70 9.73
C ILE A 283 -3.26 -17.41 8.23
N GLY A 284 -3.23 -16.13 7.83
CA GLY A 284 -3.36 -15.69 6.45
C GLY A 284 -4.78 -15.86 5.91
N PRO A 285 -5.04 -15.41 4.67
CA PRO A 285 -6.37 -15.51 4.07
C PRO A 285 -6.78 -16.96 3.85
N GLN A 286 -7.99 -17.29 4.27
CA GLN A 286 -8.58 -18.62 4.10
C GLN A 286 -9.83 -18.56 3.22
N PRO A 287 -10.09 -19.57 2.39
CA PRO A 287 -11.43 -19.78 1.85
C PRO A 287 -12.35 -20.27 2.97
N TYR A 288 -13.62 -19.88 2.90
CA TYR A 288 -14.64 -20.31 3.86
C TYR A 288 -15.74 -21.10 3.15
N ILE A 289 -16.52 -21.82 3.95
CA ILE A 289 -17.54 -22.73 3.43
C ILE A 289 -18.70 -21.93 2.81
N VAL A 290 -19.00 -22.20 1.54
CA VAL A 290 -20.09 -21.55 0.78
C VAL A 290 -20.86 -22.57 -0.04
N PRO A 291 -22.14 -22.29 -0.37
CA PRO A 291 -22.84 -23.09 -1.37
C PRO A 291 -22.05 -23.14 -2.70
N PRO A 292 -21.89 -24.31 -3.35
CA PRO A 292 -21.09 -24.43 -4.57
C PRO A 292 -21.53 -23.54 -5.74
N ASP A 293 -22.81 -23.19 -5.81
CA ASP A 293 -23.35 -22.26 -6.80
C ASP A 293 -22.83 -20.82 -6.60
N LYS A 294 -22.41 -20.46 -5.38
CA LYS A 294 -21.86 -19.13 -5.04
C LYS A 294 -20.37 -18.99 -5.30
N PHE A 295 -19.65 -20.10 -5.50
CA PHE A 295 -18.20 -20.07 -5.67
C PHE A 295 -17.78 -19.17 -6.85
N PHE A 296 -18.42 -19.31 -8.02
CA PHE A 296 -18.08 -18.50 -9.18
C PHE A 296 -18.45 -17.02 -9.01
N ASP A 297 -19.56 -16.71 -8.34
CA ASP A 297 -19.96 -15.34 -8.05
C ASP A 297 -18.88 -14.62 -7.24
N ILE A 298 -18.31 -15.31 -6.24
CA ILE A 298 -17.21 -14.80 -5.41
C ILE A 298 -15.96 -14.55 -6.26
N ILE A 299 -15.51 -15.53 -7.04
CA ILE A 299 -14.32 -15.39 -7.90
C ILE A 299 -14.50 -14.27 -8.91
N CYS A 300 -15.66 -14.20 -9.57
CA CYS A 300 -15.96 -13.16 -10.55
C CYS A 300 -15.96 -11.77 -9.91
N CYS A 301 -16.59 -11.62 -8.73
CA CYS A 301 -16.56 -10.36 -7.99
C CYS A 301 -15.12 -9.97 -7.63
N LEU A 302 -14.34 -10.88 -7.01
CA LEU A 302 -12.95 -10.61 -6.64
C LEU A 302 -12.10 -10.20 -7.85
N ALA A 303 -12.25 -10.90 -8.98
CA ALA A 303 -11.50 -10.61 -10.19
C ALA A 303 -11.84 -9.22 -10.78
N THR A 304 -13.12 -8.86 -10.80
CA THR A 304 -13.63 -7.65 -11.47
C THR A 304 -13.59 -6.40 -10.58
N GLU A 305 -14.00 -6.51 -9.33
CA GLU A 305 -14.18 -5.38 -8.40
C GLU A 305 -12.94 -5.07 -7.56
N ARG A 306 -11.98 -6.01 -7.48
CA ARG A 306 -10.79 -5.88 -6.63
C ARG A 306 -9.48 -6.12 -7.39
N TYR A 307 -9.29 -7.30 -7.97
CA TYR A 307 -8.03 -7.68 -8.60
C TYR A 307 -7.69 -6.80 -9.80
N LEU A 308 -8.61 -6.63 -10.74
CA LEU A 308 -8.40 -5.79 -11.92
C LEU A 308 -8.14 -4.31 -11.53
N PRO A 309 -8.98 -3.65 -10.73
CA PRO A 309 -8.71 -2.28 -10.29
C PRO A 309 -7.36 -2.13 -9.58
N ALA A 310 -7.01 -3.04 -8.65
CA ALA A 310 -5.73 -2.99 -7.94
C ALA A 310 -4.54 -3.17 -8.90
N LYS A 311 -4.65 -4.10 -9.86
CA LYS A 311 -3.62 -4.31 -10.88
C LYS A 311 -3.42 -3.08 -11.75
N ASN A 312 -4.52 -2.44 -12.19
CA ASN A 312 -4.47 -1.22 -12.99
C ASN A 312 -3.85 -0.06 -12.19
N GLN A 313 -4.19 0.09 -10.91
CA GLN A 313 -3.59 1.12 -10.05
C GLN A 313 -2.08 0.89 -9.86
N LEU A 314 -1.64 -0.36 -9.64
CA LEU A 314 -0.22 -0.70 -9.54
C LEU A 314 0.52 -0.44 -10.86
N ALA A 315 -0.07 -0.82 -11.99
CA ALA A 315 0.50 -0.58 -13.31
C ALA A 315 0.67 0.92 -13.60
N ALA A 316 -0.36 1.73 -13.28
CA ALA A 316 -0.31 3.19 -13.41
C ALA A 316 0.81 3.78 -12.53
N ALA A 317 0.87 3.43 -11.24
CA ALA A 317 1.91 3.93 -10.34
C ALA A 317 3.33 3.50 -10.77
N THR A 318 3.48 2.30 -11.33
CA THR A 318 4.75 1.83 -11.90
C THR A 318 5.15 2.64 -13.14
N SER A 319 4.17 2.95 -14.01
CA SER A 319 4.40 3.79 -15.18
C SER A 319 4.79 5.22 -14.81
N ASP A 320 4.13 5.81 -13.81
CA ASP A 320 4.44 7.17 -13.33
C ASP A 320 5.84 7.26 -12.70
N LEU A 321 6.26 6.23 -11.96
CA LEU A 321 7.62 6.10 -11.44
C LEU A 321 8.64 6.06 -12.60
N ALA A 322 8.42 5.18 -13.59
CA ALA A 322 9.31 5.05 -14.74
C ALA A 322 9.41 6.34 -15.56
N ALA A 323 8.29 7.07 -15.74
CA ALA A 323 8.27 8.37 -16.40
C ALA A 323 9.12 9.40 -15.64
N THR A 324 9.02 9.43 -14.31
CA THR A 324 9.83 10.31 -13.45
C THR A 324 11.32 9.96 -13.52
N GLU A 325 11.67 8.68 -13.55
CA GLU A 325 13.05 8.21 -13.73
C GLU A 325 13.62 8.62 -15.09
N ALA A 326 12.83 8.49 -16.16
CA ALA A 326 13.21 8.96 -17.49
C ALA A 326 13.43 10.48 -17.52
N ALA A 327 12.57 11.27 -16.86
CA ALA A 327 12.74 12.72 -16.72
C ALA A 327 14.02 13.08 -15.96
N ILE A 328 14.34 12.38 -14.87
CA ILE A 328 15.62 12.55 -14.15
C ILE A 328 16.81 12.26 -15.07
N LYS A 329 16.74 11.17 -15.84
CA LYS A 329 17.81 10.80 -16.78
C LYS A 329 18.01 11.87 -17.84
N ARG A 330 16.93 12.35 -18.48
CA ARG A 330 16.98 13.46 -19.45
C ARG A 330 17.60 14.71 -18.85
N ALA A 331 17.12 15.15 -17.68
CA ALA A 331 17.64 16.33 -17.01
C ALA A 331 19.12 16.19 -16.63
N THR A 332 19.57 14.99 -16.25
CA THR A 332 20.97 14.71 -15.95
C THR A 332 21.83 14.79 -17.20
N THR A 333 21.38 14.20 -18.31
CA THR A 333 22.09 14.28 -19.59
C THR A 333 22.17 15.72 -20.11
N ASP A 334 21.07 16.46 -20.08
CA ASP A 334 21.03 17.88 -20.48
C ASP A 334 21.96 18.74 -19.61
N LEU A 335 21.99 18.51 -18.29
CA LEU A 335 22.91 19.19 -17.39
C LEU A 335 24.38 18.93 -17.75
N GLU A 336 24.77 17.67 -17.99
CA GLU A 336 26.15 17.33 -18.35
C GLU A 336 26.52 17.86 -19.75
N GLN A 337 25.59 17.83 -20.70
CA GLN A 337 25.79 18.43 -22.02
C GLN A 337 25.97 19.95 -21.90
N LYS A 338 25.13 20.65 -21.14
CA LYS A 338 25.25 22.09 -20.91
C LYS A 338 26.57 22.44 -20.22
N LYS A 339 26.98 21.68 -19.21
CA LYS A 339 28.27 21.89 -18.51
C LYS A 339 29.45 21.74 -19.47
N SER A 340 29.44 20.71 -20.31
CA SER A 340 30.52 20.46 -21.27
C SER A 340 30.49 21.42 -22.47
N SER A 341 29.32 21.96 -22.83
CA SER A 341 29.19 22.90 -23.94
C SER A 341 29.43 24.37 -23.57
N VAL A 342 29.44 24.75 -22.28
CA VAL A 342 29.52 26.17 -21.84
C VAL A 342 30.60 26.95 -22.59
N GLU A 343 31.82 26.44 -22.65
CA GLU A 343 32.94 27.16 -23.28
C GLU A 343 32.77 27.29 -24.79
N ALA A 344 32.36 26.21 -25.45
CA ALA A 344 32.13 26.18 -26.90
C ALA A 344 30.96 27.10 -27.28
N ASP A 345 29.84 27.02 -26.55
CA ASP A 345 28.67 27.85 -26.74
C ASP A 345 28.99 29.32 -26.47
N TYR A 346 29.78 29.63 -25.44
CA TYR A 346 30.25 30.99 -25.18
C TYR A 346 31.06 31.54 -26.37
N LYS A 347 32.05 30.77 -26.85
CA LYS A 347 32.90 31.15 -27.99
C LYS A 347 32.10 31.32 -29.28
N ALA A 348 31.11 30.47 -29.52
CA ALA A 348 30.28 30.53 -30.73
C ALA A 348 29.29 31.70 -30.74
N ASN A 349 28.79 32.11 -29.56
CA ASN A 349 27.76 33.13 -29.43
C ASN A 349 28.31 34.53 -29.12
N VAL A 350 29.55 34.65 -28.63
CA VAL A 350 30.18 35.96 -28.43
C VAL A 350 30.74 36.46 -29.76
N SER A 351 30.32 37.65 -30.20
CA SER A 351 30.90 38.27 -31.39
C SER A 351 32.39 38.56 -31.17
N ASN A 352 33.21 38.39 -32.20
CA ASN A 352 34.62 38.82 -32.19
C ASN A 352 34.90 39.75 -33.39
N PRO A 353 35.21 41.05 -33.18
CA PRO A 353 35.32 41.73 -31.88
C PRO A 353 33.99 41.78 -31.11
N VAL A 354 34.07 41.86 -29.78
CA VAL A 354 32.88 41.92 -28.90
C VAL A 354 32.15 43.24 -29.14
N ASP A 355 30.90 43.16 -29.58
CA ASP A 355 30.02 44.32 -29.73
C ASP A 355 29.38 44.65 -28.37
N CYS A 356 30.08 45.47 -27.59
CA CYS A 356 29.60 45.90 -26.28
C CYS A 356 28.30 46.72 -26.33
N ASP A 357 27.91 47.29 -27.49
CA ASP A 357 26.69 48.09 -27.61
C ASP A 357 25.42 47.23 -27.49
N LYS A 358 25.50 45.94 -27.84
CA LYS A 358 24.41 44.96 -27.62
C LYS A 358 24.10 44.66 -26.16
N TYR A 359 25.00 45.04 -25.26
CA TYR A 359 24.88 44.82 -23.82
C TYR A 359 24.66 46.14 -23.06
N LYS A 360 24.60 47.29 -23.77
CA LYS A 360 24.23 48.59 -23.20
C LYS A 360 22.71 48.70 -23.03
N ARG A 361 22.27 49.34 -21.94
CA ARG A 361 20.86 49.68 -21.74
C ARG A 361 20.38 50.65 -22.82
N ARG A 362 19.17 50.43 -23.36
CA ARG A 362 18.52 51.31 -24.36
C ARG A 362 18.16 52.71 -23.82
N ASP A 363 18.24 52.91 -22.51
CA ASP A 363 17.62 54.06 -21.83
C ASP A 363 18.64 55.01 -21.16
N GLY A 364 19.95 54.76 -21.32
CA GLY A 364 21.01 55.60 -20.74
C GLY A 364 21.17 55.53 -19.21
N GLY A 365 20.35 54.76 -18.49
CA GLY A 365 20.47 54.56 -17.03
C GLY A 365 21.43 53.42 -16.66
N ASP A 366 22.33 53.66 -15.70
CA ASP A 366 23.29 52.69 -15.17
C ASP A 366 22.63 51.34 -14.82
N CYS A 367 23.14 50.25 -15.38
CA CYS A 367 22.62 48.90 -15.21
C CYS A 367 22.76 48.41 -13.76
N GLY A 368 23.57 49.06 -12.92
CA GLY A 368 23.91 48.58 -11.59
C GLY A 368 24.73 47.27 -11.60
N CYS A 369 25.20 46.85 -12.78
CA CYS A 369 25.95 45.62 -13.01
C CYS A 369 27.47 45.80 -12.94
N GLY A 370 27.95 47.04 -12.77
CA GLY A 370 29.34 47.32 -12.42
C GLY A 370 29.54 47.26 -10.90
N PRO A 371 30.73 46.89 -10.39
CA PRO A 371 31.05 47.16 -9.00
C PRO A 371 30.84 48.66 -8.78
N LYS A 372 29.90 49.02 -7.89
CA LYS A 372 29.67 50.42 -7.51
C LYS A 372 31.00 50.95 -6.98
N THR A 373 31.74 51.67 -7.80
CA THR A 373 32.82 52.50 -7.31
C THR A 373 32.12 53.58 -6.49
N SER A 374 32.22 53.43 -5.16
CA SER A 374 31.82 54.46 -4.21
C SER A 374 32.65 55.69 -4.50
N SER A 375 32.18 56.56 -5.38
CA SER A 375 32.74 57.89 -5.54
C SER A 375 32.44 58.65 -4.27
N SER A 376 33.50 58.87 -3.51
CA SER A 376 33.58 59.71 -2.33
C SER A 376 32.85 61.03 -2.53
N GLN A 377 31.73 61.22 -1.83
CA GLN A 377 31.23 62.56 -1.53
C GLN A 377 32.13 63.19 -0.46
N SER A 378 33.13 63.93 -0.94
CA SER A 378 33.68 65.07 -0.23
C SER A 378 32.62 66.18 -0.25
N SER A 379 31.99 66.45 0.89
CA SER A 379 31.28 67.72 1.12
C SER A 379 31.89 68.42 2.32
N SER A 380 32.74 69.40 2.03
CA SER A 380 33.22 70.44 2.93
C SER A 380 32.13 71.51 3.13
N GLY A 381 31.98 72.00 4.36
CA GLY A 381 31.27 73.24 4.72
C GLY A 381 29.75 73.10 4.85
N ASP A 382 29.04 73.63 5.85
CA ASP A 382 29.38 74.74 6.74
C ASP A 382 28.49 74.72 7.99
N LEU A 383 29.01 75.34 9.04
CA LEU A 383 28.30 75.76 10.25
C LEU A 383 27.04 76.60 9.92
N ALA A 384 25.94 76.35 10.63
CA ALA A 384 25.05 77.43 11.05
C ALA A 384 24.40 77.12 12.41
N VAL A 385 24.80 77.96 13.36
CA VAL A 385 24.24 78.23 14.68
C VAL A 385 22.71 78.38 14.65
N ARG A 386 21.99 77.59 15.45
CA ARG A 386 21.17 78.05 16.58
C ARG A 386 20.63 76.89 17.40
#